data_AF-A0A0R3RT43-F1
#
_entry.id   AF-A0A0R3RT43-F1
#
_cell.length_a   1.000
_cell.length_b   1.000
_cell.length_c   1.000
_cell.angle_alpha   90.00
_cell.angle_beta   90.00
_cell.angle_gamma   90.00
#
_symmetry.space_group_name_H-M   'P 1'
#
loop_
_entity.id
_entity.type
_entity.pdbx_description
1 polymer ?
#
loop_
_entity_poly.entity_id
_entity_poly.type
_entity_poly.pdbx_seq_one_letter_code
_entity_poly.pdbx_strand_id
1 'polypeptide(L)'
;MRFMHILHPPSVGSICNTRRSYRFRFLRDFKKNEPELRTVPTKWKGRVQWWKEPIYIAPHVNVLQKGIDFTFQDGRPIYVTSLDELRRKKEQIELGKRIVKLLGEVHEAEEMYKQRLEAEKQENERRLAVMPLPKGTQEIS
;
A
#
# COMPACT_ATOMS: atom_id res chain seq x y z
N MET A 1 58.02 35.22 -47.80
CA MET A 1 58.61 34.85 -46.50
C MET A 1 57.62 33.98 -45.71
N ARG A 2 58.11 32.84 -45.19
CA ARG A 2 57.68 32.04 -44.01
C ARG A 2 56.23 31.54 -43.82
N PHE A 3 56.11 30.20 -43.95
CA PHE A 3 55.50 29.19 -43.06
C PHE A 3 54.27 29.47 -42.14
N MET A 4 53.27 28.58 -42.32
CA MET A 4 52.47 27.79 -41.35
C MET A 4 52.00 28.42 -40.02
N HIS A 5 50.69 28.33 -39.75
CA HIS A 5 50.14 27.79 -38.50
C HIS A 5 48.70 27.25 -38.70
N ILE A 6 48.47 26.03 -38.21
CA ILE A 6 47.18 25.31 -38.19
C ILE A 6 46.45 25.66 -36.89
N LEU A 7 45.14 25.90 -36.93
CA LEU A 7 44.25 25.78 -35.76
C LEU A 7 42.97 25.03 -36.13
N HIS A 8 42.65 24.03 -35.30
CA HIS A 8 41.54 23.08 -35.41
C HIS A 8 40.17 23.70 -35.08
N PRO A 9 39.06 23.12 -35.57
CA PRO A 9 37.71 23.51 -35.16
C PRO A 9 37.33 22.89 -33.80
N PRO A 10 36.75 23.66 -32.84
CA PRO A 10 36.19 23.06 -31.63
C PRO A 10 34.80 22.47 -31.88
N SER A 11 34.70 21.18 -31.58
CA SER A 11 33.48 20.48 -31.19
C SER A 11 32.79 21.14 -29.99
N VAL A 12 31.45 21.11 -29.97
CA VAL A 12 30.54 20.79 -28.85
C VAL A 12 29.17 21.41 -29.18
N GLY A 13 28.33 20.61 -29.84
CA GLY A 13 26.91 20.90 -30.05
C GLY A 13 26.09 20.27 -28.93
N SER A 14 25.45 21.12 -28.13
CA SER A 14 24.52 20.79 -27.05
C SER A 14 23.32 19.98 -27.58
N ILE A 15 23.15 18.74 -27.11
CA ILE A 15 21.98 17.92 -27.43
C ILE A 15 20.87 18.26 -26.45
N CYS A 16 19.85 18.90 -26.99
CA CYS A 16 18.59 19.22 -26.34
C CYS A 16 17.77 17.96 -26.01
N ASN A 17 17.55 17.81 -24.70
CA ASN A 17 16.40 17.25 -23.99
C ASN A 17 15.18 16.85 -24.86
N THR A 18 14.87 15.55 -24.94
CA THR A 18 13.50 15.08 -25.19
C THR A 18 13.09 13.98 -24.22
N ARG A 19 11.98 14.28 -23.55
CA ARG A 19 11.31 13.54 -22.48
C ARG A 19 10.77 12.20 -22.95
N ARG A 20 10.91 11.16 -22.11
CA ARG A 20 9.88 10.13 -21.94
C ARG A 20 10.03 9.43 -20.59
N SER A 21 9.65 10.12 -19.52
CA SER A 21 9.39 9.48 -18.23
C SER A 21 7.99 8.86 -18.25
N TYR A 22 7.92 7.56 -18.54
CA TYR A 22 6.82 6.74 -18.03
C TYR A 22 7.23 6.24 -16.64
N ARG A 23 6.27 6.23 -15.70
CA ARG A 23 6.31 5.73 -14.28
C ARG A 23 6.29 6.88 -13.25
N PHE A 24 5.33 6.99 -12.33
CA PHE A 24 4.15 6.22 -11.95
C PHE A 24 3.10 7.22 -11.47
N ARG A 25 1.89 7.19 -12.06
CA ARG A 25 0.72 7.97 -11.60
C ARG A 25 -0.17 7.18 -10.64
N PHE A 26 0.36 6.15 -10.00
CA PHE A 26 -0.43 5.23 -9.16
C PHE A 26 -0.58 5.67 -7.69
N LEU A 27 0.22 6.65 -7.25
CA LEU A 27 0.25 7.08 -5.84
C LEU A 27 -0.55 8.36 -5.54
N ARG A 28 -1.24 8.93 -6.54
CA ARG A 28 -1.87 10.26 -6.37
C ARG A 28 -3.31 10.19 -5.84
N ASP A 29 -3.95 9.02 -5.87
CA ASP A 29 -5.40 8.91 -5.63
C ASP A 29 -5.79 8.34 -4.25
N PHE A 30 -4.83 7.90 -3.43
CA PHE A 30 -5.13 7.37 -2.09
C PHE A 30 -5.46 8.44 -1.03
N LYS A 31 -5.23 9.73 -1.31
CA LYS A 31 -5.31 10.80 -0.29
C LYS A 31 -6.70 11.38 -0.03
N LYS A 32 -7.77 10.98 -0.73
CA LYS A 32 -9.05 11.70 -0.64
C LYS A 32 -9.97 11.28 0.52
N ASN A 33 -9.80 10.09 1.10
CA ASN A 33 -10.72 9.53 2.10
C ASN A 33 -10.04 8.93 3.34
N GLU A 34 -8.76 9.22 3.59
CA GLU A 34 -8.17 8.82 4.87
C GLU A 34 -8.87 9.59 6.01
N PRO A 35 -9.28 8.94 7.11
CA PRO A 35 -9.71 9.68 8.28
C PRO A 35 -8.54 10.57 8.68
N GLU A 36 -8.71 11.89 8.61
CA GLU A 36 -7.71 12.83 9.09
C GLU A 36 -7.32 12.39 10.51
N LEU A 37 -6.10 11.89 10.68
CA LEU A 37 -5.55 11.65 12.01
C LEU A 37 -5.68 12.97 12.74
N ARG A 38 -6.49 12.99 13.82
CA ARG A 38 -6.82 14.19 14.58
C ARG A 38 -5.55 15.01 14.80
N THR A 39 -5.39 16.09 14.04
CA THR A 39 -4.25 16.98 14.22
C THR A 39 -4.48 17.76 15.51
N VAL A 40 -3.48 17.68 16.37
CA VAL A 40 -3.42 18.16 17.75
C VAL A 40 -3.85 19.63 17.86
N PRO A 41 -4.62 20.05 18.88
CA PRO A 41 -4.93 21.46 19.08
C PRO A 41 -3.63 22.29 19.23
N THR A 42 -3.55 23.39 18.48
CA THR A 42 -2.32 24.17 18.27
C THR A 42 -1.92 25.04 19.47
N LYS A 43 -2.70 25.09 20.56
CA LYS A 43 -2.45 26.01 21.67
C LYS A 43 -2.58 25.30 23.02
N TRP A 44 -1.43 24.90 23.54
CA TRP A 44 -1.28 24.38 24.89
C TRP A 44 -0.89 25.52 25.84
N LYS A 45 -1.68 25.78 26.88
CA LYS A 45 -1.28 26.67 27.99
C LYS A 45 -0.86 25.79 29.19
N GLY A 46 0.45 25.54 29.33
CA GLY A 46 1.04 24.72 30.40
C GLY A 46 2.34 24.03 29.97
N ARG A 47 3.07 23.38 30.89
CA ARG A 47 4.27 22.59 30.54
C ARG A 47 3.84 21.25 29.90
N VAL A 48 3.75 21.23 28.58
CA VAL A 48 3.45 20.04 27.76
C VAL A 48 4.59 19.03 27.89
N GLN A 49 4.26 17.83 28.36
CA GLN A 49 5.19 16.71 28.50
C GLN A 49 4.94 15.71 27.36
N TRP A 50 5.65 15.92 26.26
CA TRP A 50 5.52 15.19 24.99
C TRP A 50 5.94 13.70 25.06
N TRP A 51 6.58 13.25 26.15
CA TRP A 51 6.85 11.82 26.43
C TRP A 51 5.73 11.13 27.23
N LYS A 52 4.68 11.85 27.64
CA LYS A 52 3.52 11.29 28.36
C LYS A 52 2.36 10.87 27.46
N GLU A 53 2.39 11.20 26.17
CA GLU A 53 1.35 10.78 25.23
C GLU A 53 1.76 9.45 24.59
N PRO A 54 0.98 8.36 24.78
CA PRO A 54 1.31 7.11 24.14
C PRO A 54 1.10 7.23 22.64
N ILE A 55 2.04 6.69 21.85
CA ILE A 55 2.01 6.62 20.38
C ILE A 55 0.69 6.01 19.88
N TYR A 56 0.05 5.20 20.71
CA TYR A 56 -1.27 4.64 20.48
C TYR A 56 -2.12 4.79 21.75
N ILE A 57 -3.17 5.60 21.66
CA ILE A 57 -4.31 5.51 22.57
C ILE A 57 -5.30 4.57 21.88
N ALA A 58 -5.48 3.36 22.41
CA ALA A 58 -6.54 2.47 21.95
C ALA A 58 -7.86 3.25 21.95
N PRO A 59 -8.75 3.06 20.96
CA PRO A 59 -10.06 3.70 20.97
C PRO A 59 -10.78 3.27 22.25
N HIS A 60 -10.72 4.12 23.27
CA HIS A 60 -11.23 3.79 24.58
C HIS A 60 -12.75 3.92 24.51
N VAL A 61 -13.41 2.77 24.36
CA VAL A 61 -14.83 2.68 24.61
C VAL A 61 -15.01 2.76 26.12
N ASN A 62 -15.66 3.83 26.60
CA ASN A 62 -15.97 3.95 28.02
C ASN A 62 -16.85 2.76 28.43
N VAL A 63 -16.46 2.04 29.49
CA VAL A 63 -17.19 0.86 29.98
C VAL A 63 -18.61 1.22 30.39
N LEU A 64 -18.83 2.43 30.90
CA LEU A 64 -20.16 2.94 31.26
C LEU A 64 -21.04 3.24 30.05
N GLN A 65 -20.45 3.36 28.85
CA GLN A 65 -21.18 3.52 27.60
C GLN A 65 -21.36 2.16 26.88
N LYS A 66 -21.13 1.05 27.59
CA LYS A 66 -21.23 -0.30 27.05
C LYS A 66 -22.12 -1.13 27.96
N GLY A 67 -23.27 -1.54 27.44
CA GLY A 67 -24.16 -2.47 28.11
C GLY A 67 -25.56 -1.90 28.22
N ILE A 68 -26.32 -2.49 29.14
CA ILE A 68 -27.72 -2.15 29.34
C ILE A 68 -27.80 -1.32 30.61
N ASP A 69 -28.26 -0.08 30.49
CA ASP A 69 -28.35 0.86 31.62
C ASP A 69 -29.52 0.54 32.58
N PHE A 70 -30.57 -0.09 32.06
CA PHE A 70 -31.77 -0.43 32.83
C PHE A 70 -32.38 -1.75 32.35
N THR A 71 -33.05 -2.47 33.22
CA THR A 71 -33.74 -3.72 32.89
C THR A 71 -35.20 -3.67 33.33
N PHE A 72 -36.05 -4.44 32.67
CA PHE A 72 -37.44 -4.60 33.10
C PHE A 72 -37.50 -5.43 34.39
N GLN A 73 -38.38 -5.07 35.32
CA GLN A 73 -38.61 -5.85 36.56
C GLN A 73 -39.04 -7.29 36.26
N ASP A 74 -39.79 -7.48 35.17
CA ASP A 74 -40.20 -8.80 34.66
C ASP A 74 -39.03 -9.68 34.19
N GLY A 75 -37.82 -9.13 34.07
CA GLY A 75 -36.65 -9.86 33.58
C GLY A 75 -36.56 -10.01 32.05
N ARG A 76 -37.38 -9.27 31.29
CA ARG A 76 -37.31 -9.30 29.82
C ARG A 76 -35.94 -8.81 29.33
N PRO A 77 -35.29 -9.52 28.40
CA PRO A 77 -33.98 -9.12 27.91
C PRO A 77 -34.09 -7.84 27.07
N ILE A 78 -33.20 -6.89 27.36
CA ILE A 78 -32.99 -5.70 26.54
C ILE A 78 -31.66 -5.90 25.83
N TYR A 79 -31.63 -5.70 24.52
CA TYR A 79 -30.41 -5.97 23.75
C TYR A 79 -29.50 -4.74 23.64
N VAL A 80 -30.08 -3.53 23.61
CA VAL A 80 -29.37 -2.25 23.55
C VAL A 80 -30.23 -1.15 24.16
N THR A 81 -29.62 -0.23 24.91
CA THR A 81 -30.31 0.95 25.49
C THR A 81 -30.06 2.24 24.72
N SER A 82 -28.94 2.37 24.01
CA SER A 82 -28.54 3.61 23.33
C SER A 82 -28.37 3.47 21.81
N LEU A 83 -28.76 4.50 21.06
CA LEU A 83 -28.54 4.57 19.61
C LEU A 83 -27.05 4.57 19.26
N ASP A 84 -26.21 5.14 20.11
CA ASP A 84 -24.77 5.21 19.91
C ASP A 84 -24.09 3.84 20.06
N GLU A 85 -24.59 2.96 20.92
CA GLU A 85 -24.18 1.56 20.93
C GLU A 85 -24.55 0.83 19.63
N LEU A 86 -25.78 1.03 19.13
CA LEU A 86 -26.20 0.44 17.86
C LEU A 86 -25.31 0.89 16.70
N ARG A 87 -25.02 2.19 16.62
CA ARG A 87 -24.13 2.76 15.60
C ARG A 87 -22.73 2.16 15.66
N ARG A 88 -22.12 2.13 16.86
CA ARG A 88 -20.79 1.53 17.05
C ARG A 88 -20.75 0.04 16.67
N LYS A 89 -21.77 -0.74 17.08
CA LYS A 89 -21.87 -2.16 16.71
C LYS A 89 -22.01 -2.33 15.19
N LYS A 90 -22.82 -1.49 14.54
CA LYS A 90 -22.99 -1.50 13.09
C LYS A 90 -21.69 -1.19 12.37
N GLU A 91 -20.98 -0.13 12.79
CA GLU A 91 -19.68 0.24 12.24
C GLU A 91 -18.65 -0.88 12.38
N GLN A 92 -18.58 -1.55 13.53
CA GLN A 92 -17.69 -2.70 13.75
C GLN A 92 -18.00 -3.87 12.81
N ILE A 93 -19.27 -4.17 12.58
CA ILE A 93 -19.69 -5.22 11.64
C ILE A 93 -19.29 -4.84 10.21
N GLU A 94 -19.52 -3.60 9.80
CA GLU A 94 -19.16 -3.12 8.47
C GLU A 94 -17.65 -3.13 8.26
N LEU A 95 -16.86 -2.73 9.26
CA LEU A 95 -15.41 -2.83 9.23
C LEU A 95 -14.94 -4.29 9.11
N GLY A 96 -15.51 -5.19 9.90
CA GLY A 96 -15.20 -6.62 9.82
C GLY A 96 -15.46 -7.20 8.41
N LYS A 97 -16.61 -6.86 7.81
CA LYS A 97 -16.93 -7.27 6.43
C LYS A 97 -15.93 -6.75 5.42
N ARG A 98 -15.50 -5.49 5.55
CA ARG A 98 -14.48 -4.89 4.66
C ARG A 98 -13.13 -5.58 4.80
N ILE A 99 -12.70 -5.88 6.02
CA ILE A 99 -11.44 -6.58 6.27
C ILE A 99 -11.45 -7.96 5.61
N VAL A 100 -12.52 -8.74 5.84
CA VAL A 100 -12.64 -10.08 5.23
C VAL A 100 -12.63 -10.01 3.70
N LYS A 101 -13.34 -9.04 3.11
CA LYS A 101 -13.35 -8.84 1.66
C LYS A 101 -11.94 -8.54 1.12
N LEU A 102 -11.22 -7.61 1.74
CA LEU A 102 -9.87 -7.23 1.33
C LEU A 102 -8.88 -8.40 1.47
N LEU A 103 -8.98 -9.18 2.54
CA LEU A 103 -8.16 -10.37 2.72
C LEU A 103 -8.43 -11.42 1.64
N GLY A 104 -9.69 -11.60 1.23
CA GLY A 104 -10.06 -12.45 0.10
C GLY A 104 -9.44 -11.98 -1.22
N GLU A 105 -9.56 -10.69 -1.54
CA GLU A 105 -8.98 -10.09 -2.74
C GLU A 105 -7.45 -10.24 -2.81
N VAL A 106 -6.76 -10.05 -1.67
CA VAL A 106 -5.31 -10.25 -1.57
C VAL A 106 -4.94 -11.71 -1.79
N HIS A 107 -5.68 -12.63 -1.17
CA HIS A 107 -5.44 -14.06 -1.33
C HIS A 107 -5.60 -14.53 -2.78
N GLU A 108 -6.68 -14.11 -3.45
CA GLU A 108 -6.90 -14.40 -4.88
C GLU A 108 -5.77 -13.85 -5.75
N ALA A 109 -5.31 -12.62 -5.47
CA ALA A 109 -4.19 -12.02 -6.20
C ALA A 109 -2.87 -12.80 -6.01
N GLU A 110 -2.61 -13.30 -4.80
CA GLU A 110 -1.45 -14.15 -4.52
C GLU A 110 -1.50 -15.48 -5.26
N GLU A 111 -2.67 -16.13 -5.32
CA GLU A 111 -2.85 -17.39 -6.06
C GLU A 111 -2.63 -17.19 -7.56
N MET A 112 -3.24 -16.15 -8.14
CA MET A 112 -3.03 -15.80 -9.56
C MET A 112 -1.56 -15.51 -9.86
N TYR A 113 -0.84 -14.88 -8.93
CA TYR A 113 0.59 -14.62 -9.09
C TYR A 113 1.41 -15.92 -9.07
N LYS A 114 1.10 -16.87 -8.18
CA LYS A 114 1.75 -18.19 -8.13
C LYS A 114 1.53 -18.97 -9.43
N GLN A 115 0.28 -19.03 -9.92
CA GLN A 115 -0.05 -19.69 -11.19
C GLN A 115 0.71 -19.08 -12.36
N ARG A 116 0.83 -17.74 -12.40
CA ARG A 116 1.61 -17.05 -13.43
C ARG A 116 3.09 -17.44 -13.40
N LEU A 117 3.70 -17.51 -12.22
CA LEU A 117 5.09 -17.93 -12.07
C LEU A 117 5.31 -19.38 -12.53
N GLU A 118 4.37 -20.27 -12.23
CA GLU A 118 4.43 -21.67 -12.69
C GLU A 118 4.30 -21.77 -14.21
N ALA A 119 3.37 -21.03 -14.81
CA ALA A 119 3.22 -20.97 -16.26
C ALA A 119 4.48 -20.43 -16.95
N GLU A 120 5.10 -19.39 -16.40
CA GLU A 120 6.34 -18.82 -16.93
C GLU A 120 7.52 -19.81 -16.85
N LYS A 121 7.62 -20.57 -15.75
CA LYS A 121 8.62 -21.63 -15.61
C LYS A 121 8.42 -22.72 -16.67
N GLN A 122 7.19 -23.22 -16.82
CA GLN A 122 6.87 -24.24 -17.81
C GLN A 122 7.13 -23.76 -19.24
N GLU A 123 6.81 -22.50 -19.55
CA GLU A 123 7.09 -21.94 -20.87
C GLU A 123 8.59 -21.82 -21.13
N ASN A 124 9.38 -21.39 -20.14
CA ASN A 124 10.83 -21.34 -20.27
C ASN A 124 11.45 -22.73 -20.44
N GLU A 125 10.98 -23.74 -19.70
CA GLU A 125 11.41 -25.13 -19.88
C GLU A 125 11.09 -25.64 -21.30
N ARG A 126 9.90 -25.35 -21.81
CA ARG A 126 9.52 -25.67 -23.20
C ARG A 126 10.41 -24.97 -24.22
N ARG A 127 10.71 -23.68 -24.00
CA ARG A 127 11.61 -22.91 -24.87
C ARG A 127 13.02 -23.51 -24.88
N LEU A 128 13.55 -23.89 -23.72
CA LEU A 128 14.86 -24.54 -23.60
C LEU A 128 14.89 -25.91 -24.27
N ALA A 129 13.81 -26.70 -24.15
CA ALA A 129 13.71 -28.02 -24.79
C ALA A 129 13.71 -27.96 -26.33
N VAL A 130 13.15 -26.89 -26.91
CA VAL A 130 13.12 -26.68 -28.37
C VAL A 130 14.36 -25.92 -28.87
N MET A 131 15.13 -25.30 -27.96
CA MET A 131 16.27 -24.47 -28.35
C MET A 131 17.35 -25.33 -29.03
N PRO A 132 17.84 -24.94 -30.21
CA PRO A 132 18.92 -25.66 -30.88
C PRO A 132 20.20 -25.60 -30.04
N LEU A 133 20.95 -26.70 -30.06
CA LEU A 133 22.25 -26.76 -29.37
C LEU A 133 23.23 -25.75 -29.96
N PRO A 134 23.97 -25.01 -29.12
CA PRO A 134 25.00 -24.11 -29.61
C PRO A 134 26.11 -24.92 -30.27
N LYS A 135 26.51 -24.52 -31.49
CA LYS A 135 27.64 -25.13 -32.20
C LYS A 135 28.96 -24.58 -31.63
N GLY A 136 30.00 -25.42 -31.53
CA GLY A 136 31.38 -24.97 -31.30
C GLY A 136 32.13 -25.53 -30.08
N THR A 137 31.59 -26.50 -29.34
CA THR A 137 32.25 -27.06 -28.12
C THR A 137 32.37 -28.59 -28.12
N GLN A 138 32.03 -29.26 -29.23
CA GLN A 138 32.28 -30.68 -29.36
C GLN A 138 33.67 -30.86 -29.97
N GLU A 139 34.62 -31.39 -29.20
CA GLU A 139 35.90 -31.80 -29.75
C GLU A 139 35.67 -32.97 -30.71
N ILE A 140 36.11 -32.79 -31.96
CA ILE A 140 36.03 -33.80 -33.00
C ILE A 140 37.13 -34.82 -32.69
N SER A 141 36.72 -36.00 -32.20
CA SER A 141 37.61 -37.15 -31.97
C SER A 141 37.90 -37.90 -33.27
#